data_AF-Q39ZL7-F1
#
_entry.id   AF-Q39ZL7-F1
#
_cell.length_a   1.000
_cell.length_b   1.000
_cell.length_c   1.000
_cell.angle_alpha   90.00
_cell.angle_beta   90.00
_cell.angle_gamma   90.00
#
_symmetry.space_group_name_H-M   'P 1'
#
loop_
_entity.id
_entity.type
_entity.pdbx_description
1 polymer ?
#
loop_
_entity_poly.entity_id
_entity_poly.type
_entity_poly.pdbx_seq_one_letter_code
_entity_poly.pdbx_strand_id
1 'polypeptide(L)'
;MSTETPHTANFLRTIVQEDLKGGKRETIVTRFPPEPNGYLHIGHAKSICLNFGLAKEFGGRCHLRFDDTNPVKEETEYVESIKESVRWLGFSWGTHLYYASEYFEQLYQWAEHLILQGKAYVDDLTAEEIRAHRGTLTEAGKESPWRNRSPEENLDLFRRMRAGEFPDGAKVLRAKIDMASPNMNLRDPVMYRIIHASHPHVGDAWRIYPMYDYAHGQSDAIEGITHSICTLEFEDHKPLYEWFLDNLPVPNRPRQYEFARLNLTYAVMSKRKLLQLVKDGDVSGWDDPRMPTIMGIRRRGYTPEAVRNFCETIGVGRSDSWIDMSILEESVRQDLNERAPRVMAVLKPLRLVIEDYPEGEAEELTIPYHPQKPELGSRVVPFCSELFIEQDDFAEVPPKGFKRLSPGEEIRLRGAYIIKCVDVEKDAEGAVTAVRCTYDPETRSGLPGSERKVKGVIHWVSARHAETAKVRLYDRLFTDPNPSGDDWKDHLNPASMEILADCRLEPSLATAQAEDRFQFERQGYFCVDLKDSRPGAPVFNRTVTLRDSWTKK
;
A
#
# COMPACT_ATOMS: atom_id res chain seq x y z
N MET A 1 27.65 -20.49 6.41
CA MET A 1 27.18 -19.84 7.65
C MET A 1 26.05 -18.93 7.25
N SER A 2 24.82 -19.39 7.45
CA SER A 2 23.60 -18.64 7.19
C SER A 2 23.59 -17.43 8.12
N THR A 3 23.67 -16.24 7.54
CA THR A 3 23.45 -14.98 8.27
C THR A 3 21.97 -14.95 8.66
N GLU A 4 21.66 -15.39 9.88
CA GLU A 4 20.34 -15.12 10.48
C GLU A 4 20.20 -13.61 10.59
N THR A 5 19.37 -13.03 9.72
CA THR A 5 18.93 -11.66 9.86
C THR A 5 18.20 -11.56 11.21
N PRO A 6 18.59 -10.66 12.13
CA PRO A 6 17.91 -10.53 13.41
C PRO A 6 16.43 -10.24 13.15
N HIS A 7 15.57 -11.18 13.51
CA HIS A 7 14.12 -11.00 13.38
C HIS A 7 13.67 -9.87 14.30
N THR A 8 13.02 -8.87 13.73
CA THR A 8 12.33 -7.80 14.44
C THR A 8 11.25 -8.37 15.36
N ALA A 9 10.95 -7.65 16.45
CA ALA A 9 10.02 -8.11 17.47
C ALA A 9 8.62 -8.38 16.88
N ASN A 10 8.15 -9.62 17.00
CA ASN A 10 6.81 -10.05 16.63
C ASN A 10 6.30 -11.04 17.68
N PHE A 11 5.45 -10.56 18.60
CA PHE A 11 4.94 -11.39 19.70
C PHE A 11 4.03 -12.54 19.23
N LEU A 12 3.38 -12.42 18.07
CA LEU A 12 2.52 -13.47 17.51
C LEU A 12 3.35 -14.67 17.03
N ARG A 13 4.55 -14.44 16.51
CA ARG A 13 5.51 -15.50 16.15
C ARG A 13 5.85 -16.35 17.37
N THR A 14 6.09 -15.71 18.52
CA THR A 14 6.35 -16.40 19.79
C THR A 14 5.14 -17.24 20.23
N ILE A 15 3.94 -16.67 20.20
CA ILE A 15 2.70 -17.40 20.56
C ILE A 15 2.49 -18.62 19.68
N VAL A 16 2.66 -18.49 18.36
CA VAL A 16 2.53 -19.60 17.42
C VAL A 16 3.57 -20.68 17.73
N GLN A 17 4.82 -20.29 17.97
CA GLN A 17 5.89 -21.22 18.27
C GLN A 17 5.63 -21.99 19.58
N GLU A 18 5.09 -21.33 20.60
CA GLU A 18 4.71 -21.95 21.87
C GLU A 18 3.51 -22.90 21.71
N ASP A 19 2.46 -22.51 20.97
CA ASP A 19 1.29 -23.35 20.72
C ASP A 19 1.65 -24.63 19.94
N LEU A 20 2.57 -24.54 18.98
CA LEU A 20 3.08 -25.70 18.22
C LEU A 20 3.99 -26.58 19.09
N LYS A 21 4.97 -26.01 19.81
CA LYS A 21 5.88 -26.77 20.69
C LYS A 21 5.14 -27.45 21.84
N GLY A 22 4.11 -26.79 22.39
CA GLY A 22 3.28 -27.31 23.47
C GLY A 22 2.25 -28.34 23.01
N GLY A 23 2.15 -28.65 21.71
CA GLY A 23 1.18 -29.59 21.17
C GLY A 23 -0.28 -29.12 21.25
N LYS A 24 -0.51 -27.82 21.52
CA LYS A 24 -1.85 -27.23 21.56
C LYS A 24 -2.46 -27.13 20.16
N ARG A 25 -1.61 -27.03 19.13
CA ARG A 25 -1.96 -27.07 17.72
C ARG A 25 -0.95 -27.93 16.96
N GLU A 26 -1.42 -28.75 16.03
CA GLU A 26 -0.54 -29.49 15.10
C GLU A 26 -0.09 -28.64 13.91
N THR A 27 -0.96 -27.72 13.47
CA THR A 27 -0.69 -26.78 12.38
C THR A 27 -1.36 -25.44 12.67
N ILE A 28 -0.93 -24.39 11.98
CA ILE A 28 -1.57 -23.08 12.06
C ILE A 28 -2.46 -22.79 10.86
N VAL A 29 -3.58 -22.15 11.15
CA VAL A 29 -4.53 -21.65 10.17
C VAL A 29 -4.82 -20.20 10.54
N THR A 30 -4.43 -19.27 9.68
CA THR A 30 -4.72 -17.83 9.79
C THR A 30 -5.66 -17.41 8.67
N ARG A 31 -6.11 -16.16 8.68
CA ARG A 31 -6.92 -15.58 7.60
C ARG A 31 -6.74 -14.09 7.48
N PHE A 32 -6.85 -13.58 6.26
CA PHE A 32 -7.06 -12.17 5.99
C PHE A 32 -8.53 -11.96 5.61
N PRO A 33 -9.35 -11.31 6.47
CA PRO A 33 -10.79 -11.19 6.27
C PRO A 33 -11.26 -9.76 5.92
N PRO A 34 -10.88 -9.16 4.77
CA PRO A 34 -11.31 -7.80 4.43
C PRO A 34 -12.81 -7.74 4.09
N GLU A 35 -13.48 -6.66 4.53
CA GLU A 35 -14.78 -6.27 3.97
C GLU A 35 -14.57 -5.66 2.57
N PRO A 36 -15.28 -6.13 1.52
CA PRO A 36 -15.10 -5.66 0.15
C PRO A 36 -15.84 -4.34 -0.12
N ASN A 37 -15.55 -3.31 0.66
CA ASN A 37 -16.18 -1.98 0.59
C ASN A 37 -15.21 -0.84 0.24
N GLY A 38 -14.02 -1.20 -0.25
CA GLY A 38 -12.99 -0.24 -0.61
C GLY A 38 -11.65 -0.91 -0.91
N TYR A 39 -10.80 -0.16 -1.61
CA TYR A 39 -9.46 -0.59 -1.97
C TYR A 39 -8.55 -0.78 -0.74
N LEU A 40 -7.63 -1.74 -0.83
CA LEU A 40 -6.62 -1.96 0.20
C LEU A 40 -5.57 -0.84 0.19
N HIS A 41 -4.99 -0.61 1.36
CA HIS A 41 -3.93 0.38 1.60
C HIS A 41 -2.77 -0.23 2.35
N ILE A 42 -1.67 0.49 2.50
CA ILE A 42 -0.42 0.00 3.11
C ILE A 42 -0.63 -0.59 4.51
N GLY A 43 -1.61 -0.09 5.28
CA GLY A 43 -2.00 -0.70 6.55
C GLY A 43 -2.57 -2.11 6.43
N HIS A 44 -3.32 -2.41 5.36
CA HIS A 44 -3.77 -3.76 5.05
C HIS A 44 -2.59 -4.65 4.61
N ALA A 45 -1.57 -4.08 3.94
CA ALA A 45 -0.36 -4.83 3.59
C ALA A 45 0.35 -5.38 4.85
N LYS A 46 0.35 -4.64 5.97
CA LYS A 46 0.83 -5.14 7.27
C LYS A 46 0.05 -6.37 7.72
N SER A 47 -1.29 -6.33 7.67
CA SER A 47 -2.15 -7.45 8.04
C SER A 47 -1.97 -8.66 7.10
N ILE A 48 -1.82 -8.44 5.80
CA ILE A 48 -1.56 -9.49 4.80
C ILE A 48 -0.21 -10.15 5.09
N CYS A 49 0.86 -9.36 5.20
CA CYS A 49 2.21 -9.87 5.47
C CYS A 49 2.25 -10.64 6.78
N LEU A 50 1.51 -10.19 7.80
CA LEU A 50 1.43 -10.88 9.08
C LEU A 50 0.69 -12.23 8.97
N ASN A 51 -0.53 -12.25 8.44
CA ASN A 51 -1.33 -13.47 8.40
C ASN A 51 -0.75 -14.52 7.44
N PHE A 52 -0.44 -14.12 6.21
CA PHE A 52 0.15 -15.04 5.22
C PHE A 52 1.61 -15.36 5.54
N GLY A 53 2.37 -14.40 6.08
CA GLY A 53 3.76 -14.60 6.47
C GLY A 53 3.89 -15.62 7.60
N LEU A 54 3.10 -15.51 8.67
CA LEU A 54 3.09 -16.50 9.74
C LEU A 54 2.73 -17.90 9.21
N ALA A 55 1.64 -18.02 8.43
CA ALA A 55 1.25 -19.30 7.83
C ALA A 55 2.40 -19.92 7.02
N LYS A 56 3.07 -19.12 6.18
CA LYS A 56 4.20 -19.56 5.37
C LYS A 56 5.40 -19.97 6.23
N GLU A 57 5.74 -19.18 7.25
CA GLU A 57 6.89 -19.41 8.14
C GLU A 57 6.78 -20.73 8.90
N PHE A 58 5.59 -21.09 9.35
CA PHE A 58 5.34 -22.30 10.16
C PHE A 58 4.72 -23.46 9.36
N GLY A 59 4.71 -23.38 8.02
CA GLY A 59 4.18 -24.45 7.16
C GLY A 59 2.67 -24.72 7.32
N GLY A 60 1.91 -23.71 7.77
CA GLY A 60 0.45 -23.73 7.85
C GLY A 60 -0.22 -23.21 6.58
N ARG A 61 -1.47 -22.76 6.73
CA ARG A 61 -2.23 -22.14 5.64
C ARG A 61 -2.89 -20.83 6.07
N CYS A 62 -3.07 -19.91 5.14
CA CYS A 62 -3.79 -18.67 5.35
C CYS A 62 -4.94 -18.56 4.37
N HIS A 63 -6.14 -18.31 4.88
CA HIS A 63 -7.33 -18.13 4.07
C HIS A 63 -7.45 -16.67 3.61
N LEU A 64 -8.06 -16.46 2.44
CA LEU A 64 -8.63 -15.16 2.05
C LEU A 64 -10.15 -15.28 2.23
N ARG A 65 -10.71 -14.53 3.18
CA ARG A 65 -12.15 -14.47 3.39
C ARG A 65 -12.66 -13.08 3.07
N PHE A 66 -13.75 -12.96 2.33
CA PHE A 66 -14.49 -11.71 2.30
C PHE A 66 -15.49 -11.70 3.46
N ASP A 67 -15.37 -10.73 4.37
CA ASP A 67 -16.36 -10.52 5.44
C ASP A 67 -17.57 -9.77 4.85
N ASP A 68 -18.21 -10.42 3.87
CA ASP A 68 -19.29 -9.91 3.03
C ASP A 68 -20.66 -10.08 3.71
N THR A 69 -20.81 -9.44 4.88
CA THR A 69 -22.04 -9.52 5.68
C THR A 69 -23.01 -8.36 5.41
N ASN A 70 -22.63 -7.41 4.54
CA ASN A 70 -23.36 -6.17 4.35
C ASN A 70 -23.71 -5.91 2.87
N PRO A 71 -24.92 -6.27 2.42
CA PRO A 71 -25.28 -6.32 1.00
C PRO A 71 -25.21 -4.96 0.28
N VAL A 72 -25.23 -3.84 1.01
CA VAL A 72 -25.32 -2.48 0.43
C VAL A 72 -23.95 -1.85 0.13
N LYS A 73 -22.88 -2.36 0.74
CA LYS A 73 -21.55 -1.72 0.65
C LYS A 73 -20.56 -2.45 -0.25
N GLU A 74 -20.98 -3.55 -0.84
CA GLU A 74 -20.10 -4.51 -1.47
C GLU A 74 -20.16 -4.40 -2.99
N GLU A 75 -19.00 -4.29 -3.63
CA GLU A 75 -18.88 -4.22 -5.07
C GLU A 75 -17.88 -5.27 -5.58
N THR A 76 -18.22 -5.94 -6.68
CA THR A 76 -17.37 -6.95 -7.33
C THR A 76 -15.99 -6.39 -7.69
N GLU A 77 -15.91 -5.10 -7.99
CA GLU A 77 -14.65 -4.37 -8.21
C GLU A 77 -13.68 -4.50 -7.02
N TYR A 78 -14.16 -4.29 -5.79
CA TYR A 78 -13.31 -4.38 -4.60
C TYR A 78 -12.85 -5.81 -4.33
N VAL A 79 -13.72 -6.80 -4.56
CA VAL A 79 -13.39 -8.23 -4.44
C VAL A 79 -12.19 -8.58 -5.34
N GLU A 80 -12.25 -8.21 -6.62
CA GLU A 80 -11.18 -8.53 -7.56
C GLU A 80 -9.90 -7.72 -7.27
N SER A 81 -10.02 -6.44 -6.91
CA SER A 81 -8.87 -5.62 -6.52
C SER A 81 -8.14 -6.15 -5.27
N ILE A 82 -8.89 -6.64 -4.27
CA ILE A 82 -8.34 -7.26 -3.07
C ILE A 82 -7.56 -8.54 -3.44
N LYS A 83 -8.14 -9.40 -4.28
CA LYS A 83 -7.47 -10.62 -4.78
C LYS A 83 -6.18 -10.27 -5.53
N GLU A 84 -6.23 -9.29 -6.42
CA GLU A 84 -5.06 -8.83 -7.17
C GLU A 84 -3.98 -8.27 -6.23
N SER A 85 -4.36 -7.47 -5.24
CA SER A 85 -3.43 -6.87 -4.27
C SER A 85 -2.70 -7.93 -3.44
N VAL A 86 -3.41 -8.97 -2.97
CA VAL A 86 -2.80 -10.08 -2.22
C VAL A 86 -1.84 -10.88 -3.11
N ARG A 87 -2.22 -11.16 -4.37
CA ARG A 87 -1.35 -11.84 -5.35
C ARG A 87 -0.12 -11.00 -5.70
N TRP A 88 -0.30 -9.71 -5.93
CA TRP A 88 0.77 -8.77 -6.25
C TRP A 88 1.80 -8.73 -5.12
N LEU A 89 1.36 -8.72 -3.86
CA LEU A 89 2.23 -8.84 -2.69
C LEU A 89 2.96 -10.20 -2.58
N GLY A 90 2.72 -11.15 -3.50
CA GLY A 90 3.42 -12.43 -3.56
C GLY A 90 2.85 -13.49 -2.63
N PHE A 91 1.62 -13.31 -2.14
CA PHE A 91 0.93 -14.29 -1.29
C PHE A 91 -0.15 -15.04 -2.07
N SER A 92 -0.45 -16.25 -1.61
CA SER A 92 -1.48 -17.12 -2.17
C SER A 92 -2.30 -17.73 -1.05
N TRP A 93 -3.62 -17.72 -1.22
CA TRP A 93 -4.56 -18.46 -0.38
C TRP A 93 -4.79 -19.89 -0.90
N GLY A 94 -4.13 -20.31 -1.98
CA GLY A 94 -4.34 -21.62 -2.60
C GLY A 94 -5.80 -21.81 -2.99
N THR A 95 -6.42 -22.88 -2.48
CA THR A 95 -7.84 -23.19 -2.68
C THR A 95 -8.75 -22.58 -1.59
N HIS A 96 -8.19 -21.85 -0.63
CA HIS A 96 -8.88 -21.37 0.59
C HIS A 96 -9.42 -19.94 0.42
N LEU A 97 -10.29 -19.78 -0.59
CA LEU A 97 -11.06 -18.56 -0.80
C LEU A 97 -12.47 -18.77 -0.24
N TYR A 98 -12.90 -17.90 0.65
CA TYR A 98 -14.19 -18.01 1.32
C TYR A 98 -14.96 -16.69 1.33
N TYR A 99 -16.27 -16.79 1.52
CA TYR A 99 -17.16 -15.66 1.74
C TYR A 99 -17.98 -15.91 3.01
N ALA A 100 -18.06 -14.93 3.91
CA ALA A 100 -18.90 -15.05 5.11
C ALA A 100 -20.38 -15.32 4.76
N SER A 101 -20.82 -14.86 3.59
CA SER A 101 -22.15 -15.13 3.05
C SER A 101 -22.42 -16.61 2.74
N GLU A 102 -21.39 -17.44 2.50
CA GLU A 102 -21.53 -18.90 2.38
C GLU A 102 -21.98 -19.55 3.70
N TYR A 103 -21.78 -18.85 4.82
CA TYR A 103 -22.10 -19.35 6.15
C TYR A 103 -23.45 -18.84 6.68
N PHE A 104 -24.19 -18.01 5.94
CA PHE A 104 -25.44 -17.41 6.43
C PHE A 104 -26.46 -18.45 6.94
N GLU A 105 -26.61 -19.58 6.26
CA GLU A 105 -27.51 -20.64 6.73
C GLU A 105 -27.05 -21.23 8.07
N GLN A 106 -25.76 -21.52 8.22
CA GLN A 106 -25.20 -22.04 9.47
C GLN A 106 -25.29 -21.00 10.60
N LEU A 107 -25.02 -19.73 10.29
CA LEU A 107 -25.16 -18.61 11.23
C LEU A 107 -26.62 -18.43 11.67
N TYR A 108 -27.57 -18.62 10.76
CA TYR A 108 -29.01 -18.57 11.07
C TYR A 108 -29.42 -19.72 12.00
N GLN A 109 -28.97 -20.94 11.72
CA GLN A 109 -29.25 -22.10 12.57
C GLN A 109 -28.64 -21.96 13.98
N TRP A 110 -27.43 -21.40 14.08
CA TRP A 110 -26.83 -21.07 15.37
C TRP A 110 -27.56 -19.95 16.11
N ALA A 111 -28.21 -19.02 15.40
CA ALA A 111 -29.04 -18.01 16.02
C ALA A 111 -30.34 -18.63 16.58
N GLU A 112 -30.98 -19.54 15.83
CA GLU A 112 -32.10 -20.33 16.36
C GLU A 112 -31.69 -21.16 17.60
N HIS A 113 -30.48 -21.75 17.59
CA HIS A 113 -29.94 -22.45 18.75
C HIS A 113 -29.83 -21.54 19.98
N LEU A 114 -29.27 -20.33 19.84
CA LEU A 114 -29.15 -19.37 20.94
C LEU A 114 -30.53 -18.94 21.45
N ILE A 115 -31.52 -18.75 20.57
CA ILE A 115 -32.90 -18.46 20.96
C ILE A 115 -33.47 -19.59 21.82
N LEU A 116 -33.34 -20.85 21.37
CA LEU A 116 -33.84 -22.02 22.08
C LEU A 116 -33.16 -22.23 23.45
N GLN A 117 -31.90 -21.81 23.59
CA GLN A 117 -31.18 -21.80 24.87
C GLN A 117 -31.51 -20.58 25.76
N GLY A 118 -32.41 -19.70 25.33
CA GLY A 118 -32.77 -18.47 26.04
C GLY A 118 -31.68 -17.39 26.02
N LYS A 119 -30.66 -17.55 25.15
CA LYS A 119 -29.47 -16.70 25.03
C LYS A 119 -29.55 -15.69 23.89
N ALA A 120 -30.67 -15.62 23.18
CA ALA A 120 -30.97 -14.56 22.22
C ALA A 120 -32.48 -14.26 22.24
N TYR A 121 -32.84 -13.04 21.84
CA TYR A 121 -34.24 -12.60 21.76
C TYR A 121 -34.42 -11.58 20.62
N VAL A 122 -35.63 -11.51 20.08
CA VAL A 122 -36.03 -10.48 19.12
C VAL A 122 -36.41 -9.23 19.89
N ASP A 123 -35.83 -8.10 19.52
CA ASP A 123 -36.07 -6.79 20.13
C ASP A 123 -36.80 -5.89 19.13
N ASP A 124 -37.85 -5.23 19.61
CA ASP A 124 -38.67 -4.30 18.81
C ASP A 124 -38.29 -2.83 19.07
N LEU A 125 -37.36 -2.58 20.00
CA LEU A 125 -36.82 -1.24 20.21
C LEU A 125 -36.18 -0.72 18.93
N THR A 126 -36.45 0.54 18.62
CA THR A 126 -35.77 1.27 17.54
C THR A 126 -34.28 1.39 17.82
N ALA A 127 -33.48 1.69 16.79
CA ALA A 127 -32.04 1.89 16.96
C ALA A 127 -31.70 2.99 17.98
N GLU A 128 -32.50 4.05 18.05
CA GLU A 128 -32.35 5.14 19.03
C GLU A 128 -32.66 4.68 20.46
N GLU A 129 -33.73 3.91 20.63
CA GLU A 129 -34.09 3.34 21.94
C GLU A 129 -33.07 2.30 22.40
N ILE A 130 -32.58 1.43 21.51
CA ILE A 130 -31.49 0.49 21.83
C ILE A 130 -30.26 1.28 22.30
N ARG A 131 -29.89 2.37 21.63
CA ARG A 131 -28.77 3.22 22.05
C ARG A 131 -29.01 3.83 23.42
N ALA A 132 -30.21 4.33 23.71
CA ALA A 132 -30.56 4.87 25.02
C ALA A 132 -30.54 3.79 26.12
N HIS A 133 -31.02 2.58 25.82
CA HIS A 133 -31.04 1.45 26.75
C HIS A 133 -29.66 0.85 27.02
N ARG A 134 -28.70 0.98 26.09
CA ARG A 134 -27.32 0.48 26.33
C ARG A 134 -26.58 1.23 27.43
N GLY A 135 -27.05 2.41 27.86
CA GLY A 135 -26.33 3.24 28.83
C GLY A 135 -25.04 3.82 28.25
N THR A 136 -24.09 4.15 29.12
CA THR A 136 -22.80 4.76 28.75
C THR A 136 -21.63 3.99 29.37
N LEU A 137 -20.41 4.47 29.15
CA LEU A 137 -19.22 3.92 29.83
C LEU A 137 -19.27 4.10 31.35
N THR A 138 -20.08 5.03 31.86
CA THR A 138 -20.23 5.33 33.30
C THR A 138 -21.57 4.87 33.87
N GLU A 139 -22.58 4.65 33.04
CA GLU A 139 -23.93 4.26 33.45
C GLU A 139 -24.31 2.90 32.88
N ALA A 140 -24.80 2.00 33.74
CA ALA A 140 -25.27 0.67 33.34
C ALA A 140 -26.45 0.76 32.37
N GLY A 141 -26.57 -0.23 31.49
CA GLY A 141 -27.71 -0.36 30.58
C GLY A 141 -28.97 -0.85 31.29
N LYS A 142 -30.10 -0.72 30.59
CA LYS A 142 -31.44 -1.16 31.02
C LYS A 142 -31.93 -2.24 30.07
N GLU A 143 -32.50 -3.31 30.64
CA GLU A 143 -33.10 -4.38 29.84
C GLU A 143 -34.17 -3.84 28.89
N SER A 144 -34.24 -4.43 27.69
CA SER A 144 -35.36 -4.19 26.79
C SER A 144 -36.65 -4.77 27.40
N PRO A 145 -37.82 -4.12 27.23
CA PRO A 145 -39.11 -4.72 27.59
C PRO A 145 -39.36 -6.09 26.92
N TRP A 146 -38.69 -6.34 25.78
CA TRP A 146 -38.81 -7.56 24.99
C TRP A 146 -37.80 -8.65 25.36
N ARG A 147 -36.89 -8.38 26.31
CA ARG A 147 -35.81 -9.29 26.70
C ARG A 147 -36.29 -10.65 27.22
N ASN A 148 -37.48 -10.68 27.83
CA ASN A 148 -38.05 -11.86 28.48
C ASN A 148 -39.14 -12.57 27.65
N ARG A 149 -39.22 -12.32 26.34
CA ARG A 149 -40.01 -13.14 25.40
C ARG A 149 -39.66 -14.61 25.52
N SER A 150 -40.65 -15.50 25.35
CA SER A 150 -40.40 -16.94 25.39
C SER A 150 -39.53 -17.38 24.20
N PRO A 151 -38.79 -18.50 24.30
CA PRO A 151 -38.05 -19.05 23.16
C PRO A 151 -38.92 -19.27 21.92
N GLU A 152 -40.17 -19.69 22.10
CA GLU A 152 -41.12 -19.97 21.01
C GLU A 152 -41.54 -18.68 20.29
N GLU A 153 -41.86 -17.62 21.03
CA GLU A 153 -42.20 -16.31 20.45
C GLU A 153 -41.01 -15.73 19.68
N ASN A 154 -39.80 -15.80 20.26
CA ASN A 154 -38.60 -15.32 19.59
C ASN A 154 -38.30 -16.11 18.31
N LEU A 155 -38.52 -17.43 18.31
CA LEU A 155 -38.29 -18.28 17.15
C LEU A 155 -39.28 -17.98 16.02
N ASP A 156 -40.56 -17.79 16.34
CA ASP A 156 -41.59 -17.35 15.38
C ASP A 156 -41.19 -16.00 14.75
N LEU A 157 -40.91 -15.00 15.58
CA LEU A 157 -40.55 -13.66 15.13
C LEU A 157 -39.30 -13.67 14.26
N PHE A 158 -38.25 -14.39 14.66
CA PHE A 158 -37.00 -14.45 13.90
C PHE A 158 -37.18 -15.11 12.53
N ARG A 159 -38.00 -16.16 12.43
CA ARG A 159 -38.38 -16.79 11.15
C ARG A 159 -39.14 -15.84 10.24
N ARG A 160 -40.06 -15.04 10.80
CA ARG A 160 -40.82 -14.03 10.07
C ARG A 160 -39.95 -12.85 9.62
N MET A 161 -38.93 -12.48 10.41
CA MET A 161 -37.88 -11.54 9.99
C MET A 161 -37.13 -12.10 8.76
N ARG A 162 -36.71 -13.37 8.79
CA ARG A 162 -36.07 -14.03 7.64
C ARG A 162 -37.00 -14.06 6.41
N ALA A 163 -38.29 -14.28 6.61
CA ALA A 163 -39.30 -14.30 5.55
C ALA A 163 -39.62 -12.90 4.96
N GLY A 164 -39.09 -11.82 5.54
CA GLY A 164 -39.30 -10.45 5.04
C GLY A 164 -40.65 -9.84 5.41
N GLU A 165 -41.29 -10.30 6.50
CA GLU A 165 -42.61 -9.79 6.91
C GLU A 165 -42.54 -8.36 7.50
N PHE A 166 -41.41 -7.98 8.08
CA PHE A 166 -41.22 -6.69 8.76
C PHE A 166 -40.30 -5.77 7.95
N PRO A 167 -40.52 -4.44 7.93
CA PRO A 167 -39.65 -3.52 7.21
C PRO A 167 -38.28 -3.35 7.88
N ASP A 168 -37.34 -2.72 7.16
CA ASP A 168 -35.99 -2.43 7.65
C ASP A 168 -36.03 -1.70 9.00
N GLY A 169 -35.19 -2.15 9.93
CA GLY A 169 -35.08 -1.56 11.27
C GLY A 169 -36.26 -1.82 12.21
N ALA A 170 -37.33 -2.50 11.78
CA ALA A 170 -38.49 -2.77 12.63
C ALA A 170 -38.20 -3.72 13.78
N LYS A 171 -37.28 -4.66 13.58
CA LYS A 171 -36.85 -5.66 14.57
C LYS A 171 -35.39 -6.04 14.38
N VAL A 172 -34.74 -6.44 15.46
CA VAL A 172 -33.40 -7.02 15.45
C VAL A 172 -33.34 -8.26 16.33
N LEU A 173 -32.44 -9.19 16.02
CA LEU A 173 -32.10 -10.25 16.96
C LEU A 173 -30.93 -9.77 17.82
N ARG A 174 -31.03 -9.91 19.15
CA ARG A 174 -29.96 -9.55 20.09
C ARG A 174 -29.53 -10.77 20.89
N ALA A 175 -28.24 -10.85 21.20
CA ALA A 175 -27.76 -11.80 22.21
C ALA A 175 -28.28 -11.36 23.59
N LYS A 176 -28.55 -12.32 24.48
CA LYS A 176 -28.96 -12.08 25.86
C LYS A 176 -27.78 -12.37 26.78
N ILE A 177 -27.07 -11.32 27.17
CA ILE A 177 -25.82 -11.40 27.93
C ILE A 177 -25.98 -10.62 29.24
N ASP A 178 -25.44 -9.42 29.34
CA ASP A 178 -25.44 -8.61 30.57
C ASP A 178 -25.51 -7.12 30.27
N MET A 179 -26.69 -6.52 30.49
CA MET A 179 -26.90 -5.08 30.29
C MET A 179 -26.11 -4.20 31.28
N ALA A 180 -25.63 -4.76 32.39
CA ALA A 180 -24.81 -4.04 33.37
C ALA A 180 -23.29 -4.22 33.15
N SER A 181 -22.88 -4.97 32.13
CA SER A 181 -21.46 -5.25 31.87
C SER A 181 -20.65 -3.94 31.71
N PRO A 182 -19.43 -3.86 32.26
CA PRO A 182 -18.55 -2.73 31.97
C PRO A 182 -18.08 -2.72 30.50
N ASN A 183 -18.15 -3.87 29.82
CA ASN A 183 -17.88 -3.96 28.39
C ASN A 183 -19.17 -3.72 27.59
N MET A 184 -19.19 -2.63 26.81
CA MET A 184 -20.35 -2.25 25.98
C MET A 184 -20.74 -3.33 24.95
N ASN A 185 -19.79 -4.14 24.48
CA ASN A 185 -20.05 -5.21 23.52
C ASN A 185 -20.80 -6.39 24.15
N LEU A 186 -20.81 -6.52 25.48
CA LEU A 186 -21.58 -7.53 26.20
C LEU A 186 -22.97 -7.05 26.63
N ARG A 187 -23.36 -5.80 26.29
CA ARG A 187 -24.68 -5.25 26.60
C ARG A 187 -25.70 -5.61 25.53
N ASP A 188 -26.10 -6.88 25.53
CA ASP A 188 -27.02 -7.50 24.58
C ASP A 188 -26.77 -7.03 23.13
N PRO A 189 -25.61 -7.38 22.52
CA PRO A 189 -25.27 -6.92 21.19
C PRO A 189 -26.25 -7.43 20.13
N VAL A 190 -26.45 -6.63 19.07
CA VAL A 190 -27.26 -7.02 17.92
C VAL A 190 -26.52 -8.12 17.15
N MET A 191 -27.22 -9.20 16.82
CA MET A 191 -26.75 -10.33 16.02
C MET A 191 -27.25 -10.26 14.58
N TYR A 192 -28.51 -9.87 14.36
CA TYR A 192 -29.10 -9.74 13.03
C TYR A 192 -29.93 -8.46 12.91
N ARG A 193 -29.92 -7.89 11.71
CA ARG A 193 -30.77 -6.76 11.30
C ARG A 193 -31.49 -7.08 10.00
N ILE A 194 -32.66 -6.48 9.81
CA ILE A 194 -33.44 -6.57 8.58
C ILE A 194 -32.89 -5.56 7.58
N ILE A 195 -32.57 -6.02 6.36
CA ILE A 195 -32.23 -5.19 5.21
C ILE A 195 -32.88 -5.80 3.97
N HIS A 196 -33.73 -5.04 3.28
CA HIS A 196 -34.30 -5.42 1.98
C HIS A 196 -33.37 -4.97 0.84
N ALA A 197 -32.26 -5.68 0.66
CA ALA A 197 -31.32 -5.47 -0.44
C ALA A 197 -30.88 -6.81 -1.03
N SER A 198 -30.57 -6.82 -2.33
CA SER A 198 -29.94 -8.00 -2.95
C SER A 198 -28.48 -8.07 -2.53
N HIS A 199 -28.02 -9.26 -2.14
CA HIS A 199 -26.60 -9.49 -1.85
C HIS A 199 -25.82 -9.82 -3.13
N PRO A 200 -24.61 -9.29 -3.35
CA PRO A 200 -23.83 -9.58 -4.55
C PRO A 200 -23.51 -11.08 -4.74
N HIS A 201 -23.27 -11.80 -3.65
CA HIS A 201 -22.93 -13.23 -3.67
C HIS A 201 -24.14 -14.19 -3.55
N VAL A 202 -25.13 -13.89 -2.70
CA VAL A 202 -26.25 -14.81 -2.39
C VAL A 202 -27.62 -14.32 -2.88
N GLY A 203 -27.65 -13.21 -3.64
CA GLY A 203 -28.86 -12.65 -4.24
C GLY A 203 -29.92 -12.25 -3.22
N ASP A 204 -31.18 -12.50 -3.55
CA ASP A 204 -32.37 -12.15 -2.76
C ASP A 204 -32.78 -13.21 -1.73
N ALA A 205 -31.96 -14.25 -1.51
CA ALA A 205 -32.30 -15.36 -0.61
C ALA A 205 -32.43 -14.94 0.87
N TRP A 206 -31.91 -13.76 1.23
CA TRP A 206 -31.85 -13.27 2.60
C TRP A 206 -32.48 -11.88 2.72
N ARG A 207 -33.24 -11.66 3.81
CA ARG A 207 -33.77 -10.35 4.24
C ARG A 207 -33.24 -9.91 5.60
N ILE A 208 -32.46 -10.78 6.24
CA ILE A 208 -31.75 -10.51 7.49
C ILE A 208 -30.27 -10.81 7.28
N TYR A 209 -29.42 -9.95 7.81
CA TYR A 209 -27.97 -10.06 7.66
C TYR A 209 -27.29 -10.05 9.03
N PRO A 210 -26.30 -10.93 9.26
CA PRO A 210 -25.61 -11.00 10.52
C PRO A 210 -24.73 -9.77 10.74
N MET A 211 -24.56 -9.37 12.00
CA MET A 211 -23.60 -8.35 12.38
C MET A 211 -22.18 -8.92 12.42
N TYR A 212 -21.18 -8.04 12.24
CA TYR A 212 -19.76 -8.40 12.25
C TYR A 212 -19.38 -9.34 13.41
N ASP A 213 -19.68 -8.95 14.65
CA ASP A 213 -19.31 -9.74 15.83
C ASP A 213 -19.94 -11.14 15.88
N TYR A 214 -21.11 -11.31 15.27
CA TYR A 214 -21.80 -12.60 15.21
C TYR A 214 -21.34 -13.47 14.04
N ALA A 215 -20.84 -12.88 12.96
CA ALA A 215 -20.31 -13.64 11.82
C ALA A 215 -18.83 -14.01 12.00
N HIS A 216 -18.04 -13.14 12.63
CA HIS A 216 -16.58 -13.20 12.56
C HIS A 216 -15.98 -14.44 13.25
N GLY A 217 -16.28 -14.67 14.54
CA GLY A 217 -15.75 -15.83 15.28
C GLY A 217 -16.33 -17.17 14.83
N GLN A 218 -17.58 -17.15 14.40
CA GLN A 218 -18.30 -18.29 13.84
C GLN A 218 -17.69 -18.72 12.51
N SER A 219 -17.38 -17.77 11.61
CA SER A 219 -16.67 -18.05 10.36
C SER A 219 -15.28 -18.63 10.66
N ASP A 220 -14.55 -18.03 11.60
CA ASP A 220 -13.25 -18.55 12.05
C ASP A 220 -13.35 -19.98 12.58
N ALA A 221 -14.43 -20.31 13.29
CA ALA A 221 -14.68 -21.66 13.78
C ALA A 221 -15.02 -22.65 12.67
N ILE A 222 -15.87 -22.28 11.71
CA ILE A 222 -16.23 -23.11 10.55
C ILE A 222 -14.99 -23.47 9.74
N GLU A 223 -14.11 -22.50 9.51
CA GLU A 223 -12.88 -22.66 8.72
C GLU A 223 -11.73 -23.36 9.45
N GLY A 224 -11.87 -23.57 10.77
CA GLY A 224 -10.81 -24.15 11.59
C GLY A 224 -9.61 -23.22 11.76
N ILE A 225 -9.84 -21.90 11.78
CA ILE A 225 -8.82 -20.91 12.13
C ILE A 225 -8.26 -21.26 13.51
N THR A 226 -6.95 -21.13 13.68
CA THR A 226 -6.30 -21.37 14.98
C THR A 226 -5.93 -20.05 15.66
N HIS A 227 -5.45 -19.09 14.87
CA HIS A 227 -5.03 -17.77 15.32
C HIS A 227 -5.78 -16.71 14.51
N SER A 228 -6.83 -16.16 15.11
CA SER A 228 -7.65 -15.09 14.55
C SER A 228 -6.96 -13.76 14.85
N ILE A 229 -6.32 -13.15 13.85
CA ILE A 229 -5.48 -11.96 14.04
C ILE A 229 -6.24 -10.72 13.55
N CYS A 230 -6.41 -9.74 14.41
CA CYS A 230 -7.09 -8.47 14.13
C CYS A 230 -6.34 -7.29 14.77
N THR A 231 -6.83 -6.06 14.58
CA THR A 231 -6.20 -4.87 15.16
C THR A 231 -6.76 -4.54 16.56
N LEU A 232 -6.06 -3.71 17.33
CA LEU A 232 -6.43 -3.33 18.70
C LEU A 232 -7.84 -2.71 18.83
N GLU A 233 -8.39 -2.13 17.75
CA GLU A 233 -9.78 -1.65 17.75
C GLU A 233 -10.80 -2.75 18.08
N PHE A 234 -10.44 -4.02 17.95
CA PHE A 234 -11.29 -5.17 18.27
C PHE A 234 -10.92 -5.88 19.58
N GLU A 235 -10.04 -5.29 20.42
CA GLU A 235 -9.68 -5.89 21.71
C GLU A 235 -10.90 -6.02 22.64
N ASP A 236 -11.71 -4.98 22.75
CA ASP A 236 -12.94 -5.00 23.56
C ASP A 236 -14.03 -5.91 22.96
N HIS A 237 -13.88 -6.39 21.72
CA HIS A 237 -14.78 -7.33 21.08
C HIS A 237 -14.43 -8.79 21.41
N LYS A 238 -13.21 -9.06 21.87
CA LYS A 238 -12.74 -10.40 22.22
C LYS A 238 -13.64 -11.13 23.24
N PRO A 239 -14.13 -10.50 24.33
CA PRO A 239 -15.03 -11.18 25.25
C PRO A 239 -16.34 -11.63 24.59
N LEU A 240 -16.85 -10.86 23.62
CA LEU A 240 -18.04 -11.23 22.86
C LEU A 240 -17.75 -12.37 21.87
N TYR A 241 -16.60 -12.31 21.20
CA TYR A 241 -16.10 -13.39 20.35
C TYR A 241 -16.02 -14.71 21.12
N GLU A 242 -15.39 -14.71 22.31
CA GLU A 242 -15.28 -15.87 23.19
C GLU A 242 -16.65 -16.33 23.71
N TRP A 243 -17.52 -15.40 24.11
CA TRP A 243 -18.89 -15.72 24.54
C TRP A 243 -19.64 -16.50 23.47
N PHE A 244 -19.56 -16.09 22.20
CA PHE A 244 -20.23 -16.82 21.14
C PHE A 244 -19.69 -18.25 20.95
N LEU A 245 -18.37 -18.43 20.96
CA LEU A 245 -17.75 -19.76 20.85
C LEU A 245 -18.09 -20.67 22.03
N ASP A 246 -18.26 -20.11 23.23
CA ASP A 246 -18.65 -20.85 24.43
C ASP A 246 -20.12 -21.26 24.44
N ASN A 247 -20.98 -20.52 23.75
CA ASN A 247 -22.42 -20.71 23.78
C ASN A 247 -22.99 -21.37 22.51
N LEU A 248 -22.13 -21.74 21.56
CA LEU A 248 -22.52 -22.40 20.32
C LEU A 248 -21.81 -23.76 20.16
N PRO A 249 -22.46 -24.73 19.50
CA PRO A 249 -21.85 -26.02 19.15
C PRO A 249 -20.92 -25.87 17.95
N VAL A 250 -19.90 -25.03 18.07
CA VAL A 250 -18.92 -24.74 17.01
C VAL A 250 -17.97 -25.92 16.79
N PRO A 251 -17.54 -26.18 15.54
CA PRO A 251 -16.65 -27.31 15.25
C PRO A 251 -15.21 -27.06 15.71
N ASN A 252 -14.79 -25.80 15.84
CA ASN A 252 -13.45 -25.42 16.29
C ASN A 252 -13.52 -24.21 17.22
N ARG A 253 -12.48 -24.05 18.05
CA ARG A 253 -12.32 -22.91 18.98
C ARG A 253 -11.08 -22.09 18.59
N PRO A 254 -11.20 -21.17 17.61
CA PRO A 254 -10.16 -20.20 17.28
C PRO A 254 -9.90 -19.25 18.46
N ARG A 255 -8.69 -18.68 18.55
CA ARG A 255 -8.37 -17.64 19.54
C ARG A 255 -8.02 -16.33 18.85
N GLN A 256 -8.61 -15.24 19.34
CA GLN A 256 -8.32 -13.89 18.85
C GLN A 256 -7.02 -13.34 19.47
N TYR A 257 -6.22 -12.65 18.64
CA TYR A 257 -5.03 -11.92 19.04
C TYR A 257 -4.95 -10.59 18.30
N GLU A 258 -4.63 -9.52 19.05
CA GLU A 258 -4.74 -8.15 18.58
C GLU A 258 -3.37 -7.49 18.42
N PHE A 259 -3.15 -6.76 17.34
CA PHE A 259 -1.91 -5.99 17.11
C PHE A 259 -2.20 -4.52 16.76
N ALA A 260 -1.24 -3.64 17.02
CA ALA A 260 -1.39 -2.22 16.69
C ALA A 260 -1.41 -2.01 15.17
N ARG A 261 -2.41 -1.27 14.70
CA ARG A 261 -2.52 -0.91 13.29
C ARG A 261 -1.34 -0.07 12.82
N LEU A 262 -1.14 0.01 11.50
CA LEU A 262 -0.13 0.90 10.92
C LEU A 262 -0.69 2.33 10.80
N ASN A 263 -0.02 3.29 11.41
CA ASN A 263 -0.15 4.71 11.07
C ASN A 263 1.16 5.16 10.40
N LEU A 264 1.05 5.86 9.28
CA LEU A 264 2.19 6.32 8.48
C LEU A 264 2.19 7.85 8.48
N THR A 265 3.34 8.46 8.78
CA THR A 265 3.43 9.93 8.73
C THR A 265 3.18 10.46 7.32
N TYR A 266 2.63 11.67 7.20
CA TYR A 266 2.32 12.33 5.92
C TYR A 266 1.32 11.58 5.02
N ALA A 267 0.52 10.69 5.59
CA ALA A 267 -0.54 9.95 4.90
C ALA A 267 -1.77 9.80 5.79
N VAL A 268 -2.94 9.63 5.17
CA VAL A 268 -4.19 9.27 5.85
C VAL A 268 -4.53 7.81 5.58
N MET A 269 -4.86 7.06 6.63
CA MET A 269 -5.20 5.64 6.53
C MET A 269 -6.70 5.35 6.61
N SER A 270 -7.52 6.37 6.89
CA SER A 270 -8.97 6.21 6.98
C SER A 270 -9.61 6.06 5.59
N LYS A 271 -10.34 4.96 5.36
CA LYS A 271 -11.13 4.74 4.13
C LYS A 271 -12.06 5.93 3.80
N ARG A 272 -12.67 6.55 4.82
CA ARG A 272 -13.53 7.74 4.64
C ARG A 272 -12.75 8.93 4.06
N LYS A 273 -11.58 9.23 4.63
CA LYS A 273 -10.72 10.33 4.16
C LYS A 273 -10.17 10.04 2.75
N LEU A 274 -9.75 8.79 2.49
CA LEU A 274 -9.28 8.36 1.17
C LEU A 274 -10.37 8.48 0.10
N LEU A 275 -11.59 8.03 0.38
CA LEU A 275 -12.73 8.20 -0.52
C LEU A 275 -13.02 9.69 -0.79
N GLN A 276 -12.89 10.53 0.24
CA GLN A 276 -13.08 11.97 0.09
C GLN A 276 -12.03 12.62 -0.82
N LEU A 277 -10.76 12.22 -0.76
CA LEU A 277 -9.72 12.69 -1.69
C LEU A 277 -10.08 12.37 -3.14
N VAL A 278 -10.62 11.17 -3.38
CA VAL A 278 -11.04 10.73 -4.72
C VAL A 278 -12.27 11.50 -5.20
N LYS A 279 -13.30 11.63 -4.36
CA LYS A 279 -14.55 12.32 -4.72
C LYS A 279 -14.35 13.81 -4.99
N ASP A 280 -13.47 14.46 -4.22
CA ASP A 280 -13.24 15.89 -4.32
C ASP A 280 -12.20 16.24 -5.42
N GLY A 281 -11.59 15.23 -6.06
CA GLY A 281 -10.64 15.42 -7.16
C GLY A 281 -9.23 15.85 -6.72
N ASP A 282 -8.92 15.77 -5.42
CA ASP A 282 -7.58 16.05 -4.89
C ASP A 282 -6.54 15.05 -5.45
N VAL A 283 -7.00 13.84 -5.77
CA VAL A 283 -6.23 12.79 -6.43
C VAL A 283 -6.97 12.27 -7.67
N SER A 284 -6.22 11.72 -8.63
CA SER A 284 -6.76 11.22 -9.90
C SER A 284 -7.64 9.96 -9.76
N GLY A 285 -7.57 9.27 -8.62
CA GLY A 285 -8.33 8.06 -8.33
C GLY A 285 -7.73 7.26 -7.19
N TRP A 286 -8.29 6.07 -6.92
CA TRP A 286 -7.77 5.17 -5.88
C TRP A 286 -6.37 4.64 -6.18
N ASP A 287 -5.95 4.61 -7.45
CA ASP A 287 -4.62 4.19 -7.87
C ASP A 287 -3.68 5.37 -8.14
N ASP A 288 -4.03 6.59 -7.74
CA ASP A 288 -3.12 7.74 -7.85
C ASP A 288 -1.80 7.43 -7.14
N PRO A 289 -0.63 7.65 -7.77
CA PRO A 289 0.67 7.32 -7.16
C PRO A 289 1.03 8.05 -5.86
N ARG A 290 0.22 9.02 -5.42
CA ARG A 290 0.33 9.69 -4.11
C ARG A 290 -0.52 9.02 -3.03
N MET A 291 -1.45 8.15 -3.40
CA MET A 291 -2.34 7.45 -2.47
C MET A 291 -1.60 6.32 -1.75
N PRO A 292 -1.85 6.10 -0.45
CA PRO A 292 -1.27 4.99 0.30
C PRO A 292 -1.98 3.65 0.01
N THR A 293 -2.76 3.57 -1.07
CA THR A 293 -3.42 2.35 -1.53
C THR A 293 -2.39 1.37 -2.10
N ILE A 294 -2.67 0.06 -2.06
CA ILE A 294 -1.75 -0.94 -2.65
C ILE A 294 -1.62 -0.70 -4.18
N MET A 295 -2.72 -0.35 -4.84
CA MET A 295 -2.69 0.01 -6.27
C MET A 295 -1.92 1.31 -6.54
N GLY A 296 -2.09 2.33 -5.69
CA GLY A 296 -1.36 3.59 -5.78
C GLY A 296 0.14 3.39 -5.66
N ILE A 297 0.60 2.67 -4.63
CA ILE A 297 2.03 2.40 -4.45
C ILE A 297 2.59 1.47 -5.54
N ARG A 298 1.81 0.51 -6.08
CA ARG A 298 2.20 -0.29 -7.24
C ARG A 298 2.42 0.60 -8.46
N ARG A 299 1.44 1.46 -8.80
CA ARG A 299 1.52 2.40 -9.92
C ARG A 299 2.62 3.45 -9.73
N ARG A 300 2.92 3.81 -8.48
CA ARG A 300 4.07 4.64 -8.10
C ARG A 300 5.41 3.98 -8.39
N GLY A 301 5.45 2.65 -8.50
CA GLY A 301 6.65 1.88 -8.84
C GLY A 301 7.27 1.12 -7.67
N TYR A 302 6.59 1.05 -6.51
CA TYR A 302 7.03 0.17 -5.43
C TYR A 302 7.01 -1.28 -5.90
N THR A 303 7.88 -2.09 -5.30
CA THR A 303 7.92 -3.54 -5.51
C THR A 303 7.23 -4.25 -4.35
N PRO A 304 6.64 -5.44 -4.59
CA PRO A 304 6.07 -6.20 -3.50
C PRO A 304 7.13 -6.64 -2.48
N GLU A 305 8.38 -6.85 -2.91
CA GLU A 305 9.54 -7.09 -2.03
C GLU A 305 9.75 -5.93 -1.06
N ALA A 306 9.79 -4.69 -1.54
CA ALA A 306 9.97 -3.51 -0.70
C ALA A 306 8.85 -3.37 0.33
N VAL A 307 7.60 -3.63 -0.06
CA VAL A 307 6.44 -3.56 0.85
C VAL A 307 6.51 -4.65 1.92
N ARG A 308 6.89 -5.89 1.56
CA ARG A 308 7.08 -6.97 2.54
C ARG A 308 8.24 -6.66 3.50
N ASN A 309 9.37 -6.16 2.99
CA ASN A 309 10.53 -5.78 3.80
C ASN A 309 10.20 -4.63 4.76
N PHE A 310 9.42 -3.65 4.31
CA PHE A 310 8.87 -2.60 5.16
C PHE A 310 8.04 -3.20 6.30
N CYS A 311 7.12 -4.13 6.00
CA CYS A 311 6.27 -4.76 7.01
C CYS A 311 7.06 -5.59 8.03
N GLU A 312 8.12 -6.29 7.62
CA GLU A 312 9.00 -7.00 8.56
C GLU A 312 9.78 -6.00 9.44
N THR A 313 10.29 -4.92 8.85
CA THR A 313 11.14 -3.92 9.53
C THR A 313 10.40 -3.17 10.63
N ILE A 314 9.11 -2.83 10.41
CA ILE A 314 8.30 -2.12 11.43
C ILE A 314 7.88 -3.04 12.59
N GLY A 315 7.99 -4.36 12.43
CA GLY A 315 7.61 -5.35 13.43
C GLY A 315 6.12 -5.36 13.79
N VAL A 316 5.80 -6.15 14.81
CA VAL A 316 4.42 -6.36 15.28
C VAL A 316 4.37 -6.23 16.80
N GLY A 317 3.83 -5.11 17.26
CA GLY A 317 3.61 -4.81 18.67
C GLY A 317 2.14 -4.53 19.00
N ARG A 318 1.87 -4.31 20.28
CA ARG A 318 0.54 -3.97 20.84
C ARG A 318 0.42 -2.50 21.26
N SER A 319 1.38 -1.66 20.91
CA SER A 319 1.36 -0.22 21.20
C SER A 319 1.19 0.55 19.92
N ASP A 320 0.28 1.53 19.92
CA ASP A 320 0.13 2.45 18.81
C ASP A 320 1.41 3.23 18.57
N SER A 321 1.81 3.32 17.31
CA SER A 321 2.94 4.10 16.87
C SER A 321 2.71 4.71 15.49
N TRP A 322 3.41 5.81 15.25
CA TRP A 322 3.52 6.43 13.94
C TRP A 322 4.84 6.00 13.32
N ILE A 323 4.74 5.32 12.17
CA ILE A 323 5.90 4.93 11.38
C ILE A 323 6.25 6.08 10.45
N ASP A 324 7.51 6.46 10.43
CA ASP A 324 7.96 7.52 9.53
C ASP A 324 7.96 7.04 8.07
N MET A 325 7.41 7.88 7.16
CA MET A 325 7.38 7.63 5.72
C MET A 325 8.75 7.27 5.13
N SER A 326 9.84 7.83 5.69
CA SER A 326 11.20 7.54 5.24
C SER A 326 11.57 6.06 5.33
N ILE A 327 10.97 5.28 6.25
CA ILE A 327 11.22 3.84 6.39
C ILE A 327 10.63 3.08 5.19
N LEU A 328 9.43 3.47 4.74
CA LEU A 328 8.79 2.91 3.54
C LEU A 328 9.59 3.30 2.28
N GLU A 329 9.98 4.57 2.16
CA GLU A 329 10.81 5.05 1.07
C GLU A 329 12.18 4.36 1.04
N GLU A 330 12.79 4.12 2.19
CA GLU A 330 14.08 3.43 2.30
C GLU A 330 13.97 1.96 1.89
N SER A 331 12.87 1.29 2.27
CA SER A 331 12.63 -0.10 1.88
C SER A 331 12.58 -0.26 0.36
N VAL A 332 11.98 0.70 -0.37
CA VAL A 332 11.98 0.68 -1.84
C VAL A 332 13.29 1.15 -2.45
N ARG A 333 14.01 2.10 -1.85
CA ARG A 333 15.36 2.48 -2.30
C ARG A 333 16.32 1.29 -2.24
N GLN A 334 16.31 0.54 -1.14
CA GLN A 334 17.19 -0.61 -0.96
C GLN A 334 16.89 -1.71 -1.98
N ASP A 335 15.61 -2.04 -2.18
CA ASP A 335 15.23 -3.06 -3.16
C ASP A 335 15.58 -2.66 -4.60
N LEU A 336 15.25 -1.43 -5.01
CA LEU A 336 15.56 -0.95 -6.35
C LEU A 336 17.05 -0.70 -6.57
N ASN A 337 17.81 -0.39 -5.53
CA ASN A 337 19.26 -0.30 -5.63
C ASN A 337 19.89 -1.62 -6.08
N GLU A 338 19.37 -2.76 -5.66
CA GLU A 338 19.93 -4.06 -6.04
C GLU A 338 19.50 -4.53 -7.43
N ARG A 339 18.33 -4.08 -7.91
CA ARG A 339 17.64 -4.68 -9.08
C ARG A 339 17.52 -3.76 -10.29
N ALA A 340 17.33 -2.46 -10.09
CA ALA A 340 16.93 -1.57 -11.17
C ALA A 340 18.11 -1.27 -12.12
N PRO A 341 18.00 -1.48 -13.43
CA PRO A 341 19.01 -1.00 -14.38
C PRO A 341 19.18 0.52 -14.27
N ARG A 342 20.44 0.97 -14.39
CA ARG A 342 20.84 2.37 -14.41
C ARG A 342 20.85 2.86 -15.84
N VAL A 343 20.18 3.97 -16.06
CA VAL A 343 19.96 4.60 -17.37
C VAL A 343 20.08 6.12 -17.21
N MET A 344 20.36 6.83 -18.30
CA MET A 344 20.44 8.28 -18.31
C MET A 344 19.15 8.91 -18.81
N ALA A 345 18.65 9.86 -18.04
CA ALA A 345 17.48 10.66 -18.36
C ALA A 345 17.74 12.07 -17.88
N VAL A 346 17.57 13.03 -18.78
CA VAL A 346 17.69 14.45 -18.50
C VAL A 346 16.29 15.03 -18.33
N LEU A 347 15.98 15.45 -17.10
CA LEU A 347 14.63 15.88 -16.73
C LEU A 347 14.36 17.34 -17.11
N LYS A 348 15.37 18.20 -16.95
CA LYS A 348 15.34 19.62 -17.33
C LYS A 348 16.46 19.87 -18.34
N PRO A 349 16.22 19.64 -19.65
CA PRO A 349 17.28 19.64 -20.64
C PRO A 349 17.89 21.01 -20.89
N LEU A 350 19.21 21.09 -20.73
CA LEU A 350 20.07 22.16 -21.20
C LEU A 350 20.94 21.64 -22.34
N ARG A 351 20.93 22.33 -23.48
CA ARG A 351 21.73 21.94 -24.64
C ARG A 351 23.22 22.12 -24.34
N LEU A 352 24.02 21.14 -24.72
CA LEU A 352 25.47 21.18 -24.64
C LEU A 352 26.06 20.86 -26.01
N VAL A 353 26.94 21.73 -26.49
CA VAL A 353 27.59 21.58 -27.80
C VAL A 353 29.08 21.41 -27.59
N ILE A 354 29.65 20.33 -28.12
CA ILE A 354 31.09 20.07 -28.13
C ILE A 354 31.65 20.58 -29.45
N GLU A 355 32.38 21.69 -29.41
CA GLU A 355 32.79 22.45 -30.59
C GLU A 355 33.89 21.76 -31.40
N ASP A 356 34.76 21.01 -30.74
CA ASP A 356 35.90 20.32 -31.34
C ASP A 356 35.63 18.83 -31.63
N TYR A 357 34.38 18.37 -31.49
CA TYR A 357 33.97 17.03 -31.91
C TYR A 357 33.65 17.01 -33.41
N PRO A 358 34.08 15.98 -34.17
CA PRO A 358 33.84 15.92 -35.62
C PRO A 358 32.36 16.06 -36.01
N GLU A 359 32.07 16.98 -36.94
CA GLU A 359 30.70 17.29 -37.34
C GLU A 359 30.02 16.09 -38.03
N GLY A 360 28.79 15.77 -37.60
CA GLY A 360 28.00 14.68 -38.16
C GLY A 360 28.40 13.28 -37.70
N GLU A 361 29.52 13.13 -37.01
CA GLU A 361 29.93 11.86 -36.41
C GLU A 361 29.11 11.53 -35.15
N ALA A 362 28.86 10.24 -34.96
CA ALA A 362 28.31 9.69 -33.74
C ALA A 362 29.03 8.37 -33.44
N GLU A 363 29.26 8.11 -32.17
CA GLU A 363 29.88 6.86 -31.72
C GLU A 363 29.01 6.16 -30.69
N GLU A 364 29.21 4.85 -30.59
CA GLU A 364 28.52 3.99 -29.64
C GLU A 364 29.39 3.75 -28.41
N LEU A 365 28.90 4.17 -27.24
CA LEU A 365 29.54 3.93 -25.96
C LEU A 365 28.85 2.78 -25.24
N THR A 366 29.63 1.80 -24.77
CA THR A 366 29.10 0.70 -23.97
C THR A 366 29.13 1.07 -22.49
N ILE A 367 27.95 1.21 -21.87
CA ILE A 367 27.80 1.57 -20.45
C ILE A 367 27.08 0.44 -19.70
N PRO A 368 27.61 -0.05 -18.57
CA PRO A 368 26.95 -1.11 -17.80
C PRO A 368 25.61 -0.64 -17.23
N TYR A 369 24.61 -1.53 -17.21
CA TYR A 369 23.33 -1.26 -16.54
C TYR A 369 23.49 -1.17 -15.03
N HIS A 370 24.53 -1.77 -14.45
CA HIS A 370 24.73 -1.70 -13.01
C HIS A 370 26.21 -1.75 -12.67
N PRO A 371 26.71 -0.83 -11.81
CA PRO A 371 28.14 -0.76 -11.48
C PRO A 371 28.65 -1.98 -10.71
N GLN A 372 27.76 -2.67 -9.98
CA GLN A 372 28.11 -3.82 -9.11
C GLN A 372 27.48 -5.15 -9.55
N LYS A 373 26.72 -5.17 -10.65
CA LYS A 373 25.95 -6.36 -11.10
C LYS A 373 26.21 -6.60 -12.60
N PRO A 374 27.39 -7.13 -12.97
CA PRO A 374 27.75 -7.36 -14.37
C PRO A 374 26.78 -8.31 -15.10
N GLU A 375 26.06 -9.16 -14.37
CA GLU A 375 25.03 -10.06 -14.88
C GLU A 375 23.82 -9.33 -15.50
N LEU A 376 23.59 -8.07 -15.14
CA LEU A 376 22.58 -7.22 -15.79
C LEU A 376 23.04 -6.71 -17.16
N GLY A 377 24.30 -6.96 -17.54
CA GLY A 377 24.84 -6.60 -18.83
C GLY A 377 25.13 -5.11 -18.98
N SER A 378 25.23 -4.69 -20.25
CA SER A 378 25.53 -3.32 -20.65
C SER A 378 24.59 -2.88 -21.76
N ARG A 379 24.57 -1.58 -22.03
CA ARG A 379 23.80 -0.97 -23.10
C ARG A 379 24.68 -0.09 -23.97
N VAL A 380 24.24 0.08 -25.21
CA VAL A 380 24.84 1.01 -26.15
C VAL A 380 24.19 2.38 -25.96
N VAL A 381 25.01 3.40 -25.76
CA VAL A 381 24.58 4.79 -25.60
C VAL A 381 25.28 5.63 -26.68
N PRO A 382 24.52 6.26 -27.60
CA PRO A 382 25.12 7.08 -28.64
C PRO A 382 25.68 8.38 -28.07
N PHE A 383 26.85 8.78 -28.55
CA PHE A 383 27.53 10.04 -28.24
C PHE A 383 27.74 10.83 -29.54
N CYS A 384 27.55 12.14 -29.50
CA CYS A 384 27.78 13.04 -30.63
C CYS A 384 28.11 14.45 -30.14
N SER A 385 28.36 15.39 -31.06
CA SER A 385 28.70 16.78 -30.74
C SER A 385 27.60 17.54 -29.99
N GLU A 386 26.33 17.15 -30.14
CA GLU A 386 25.19 17.78 -29.48
C GLU A 386 24.56 16.87 -28.44
N LEU A 387 24.55 17.31 -27.19
CA LEU A 387 24.05 16.59 -26.03
C LEU A 387 23.01 17.43 -25.27
N PHE A 388 22.24 16.77 -24.41
CA PHE A 388 21.51 17.40 -23.32
C PHE A 388 22.14 17.00 -21.99
N ILE A 389 22.23 17.96 -21.08
CA ILE A 389 22.56 17.78 -19.65
C ILE A 389 21.44 18.37 -18.80
N GLU A 390 21.44 18.13 -17.48
CA GLU A 390 20.49 18.83 -16.61
C GLU A 390 20.81 20.32 -16.52
N GLN A 391 19.77 21.16 -16.48
CA GLN A 391 19.90 22.58 -16.19
C GLN A 391 20.66 22.82 -14.87
N ASP A 392 20.37 22.00 -13.85
CA ASP A 392 20.99 22.10 -12.51
C ASP A 392 22.45 21.58 -12.45
N ASP A 393 22.99 21.08 -13.57
CA ASP A 393 24.39 20.68 -13.71
C ASP A 393 25.29 21.78 -14.25
N PHE A 394 24.73 22.93 -14.62
CA PHE A 394 25.48 24.12 -15.01
C PHE A 394 25.19 25.29 -14.07
N ALA A 395 26.25 26.00 -13.67
CA ALA A 395 26.12 27.27 -12.97
C ALA A 395 27.21 28.24 -13.43
N GLU A 396 26.81 29.37 -14.00
CA GLU A 396 27.73 30.44 -14.41
C GLU A 396 28.46 31.03 -13.20
N VAL A 397 27.73 31.26 -12.11
CA VAL A 397 28.29 31.62 -10.80
C VAL A 397 28.09 30.44 -9.85
N PRO A 398 29.08 29.53 -9.71
CA PRO A 398 28.93 28.34 -8.90
C PRO A 398 28.76 28.66 -7.42
N PRO A 399 27.73 28.13 -6.74
CA PRO A 399 27.65 28.24 -5.29
C PRO A 399 28.81 27.49 -4.62
N LYS A 400 29.09 27.82 -3.35
CA LYS A 400 30.15 27.15 -2.59
C LYS A 400 29.92 25.62 -2.57
N GLY A 401 30.94 24.87 -2.97
CA GLY A 401 30.89 23.40 -3.00
C GLY A 401 30.19 22.81 -4.23
N PHE A 402 29.88 23.60 -5.26
CA PHE A 402 29.40 23.11 -6.53
C PHE A 402 30.46 22.21 -7.21
N LYS A 403 30.05 21.01 -7.61
CA LYS A 403 30.91 19.97 -8.21
C LYS A 403 30.53 19.62 -9.64
N ARG A 404 29.75 20.48 -10.30
CA ARG A 404 29.29 20.30 -11.68
C ARG A 404 29.93 21.35 -12.58
N LEU A 405 29.37 21.60 -13.76
CA LEU A 405 30.01 22.39 -14.80
C LEU A 405 29.84 23.91 -14.59
N SER A 406 30.93 24.64 -14.76
CA SER A 406 30.97 26.11 -14.70
C SER A 406 31.94 26.64 -15.77
N PRO A 407 31.87 27.93 -16.15
CA PRO A 407 32.77 28.51 -17.13
C PRO A 407 34.25 28.24 -16.81
N GLY A 408 34.99 27.72 -17.80
CA GLY A 408 36.42 27.40 -17.68
C GLY A 408 36.75 26.11 -16.92
N GLU A 409 35.78 25.46 -16.29
CA GLU A 409 35.96 24.24 -15.50
C GLU A 409 35.73 22.97 -16.34
N GLU A 410 36.34 21.87 -15.88
CA GLU A 410 36.20 20.55 -16.48
C GLU A 410 35.23 19.65 -15.70
N ILE A 411 34.47 18.83 -16.42
CA ILE A 411 33.57 17.83 -15.84
C ILE A 411 33.64 16.52 -16.64
N ARG A 412 33.41 15.39 -15.98
CA ARG A 412 33.30 14.10 -16.66
C ARG A 412 31.85 13.83 -17.05
N LEU A 413 31.63 13.51 -18.31
CA LEU A 413 30.39 12.93 -18.79
C LEU A 413 30.37 11.43 -18.43
N ARG A 414 29.29 10.98 -17.81
CA ARG A 414 29.12 9.59 -17.36
C ARG A 414 29.37 8.61 -18.51
N GLY A 415 30.36 7.71 -18.33
CA GLY A 415 30.70 6.68 -19.31
C GLY A 415 31.31 7.20 -20.62
N ALA A 416 31.66 8.49 -20.70
CA ALA A 416 32.18 9.14 -21.90
C ALA A 416 33.49 9.88 -21.59
N TYR A 417 33.63 11.12 -22.06
CA TYR A 417 34.83 11.94 -22.01
C TYR A 417 34.80 12.96 -20.86
N ILE A 418 35.95 13.59 -20.61
CA ILE A 418 36.02 14.86 -19.89
C ILE A 418 35.80 15.99 -20.89
N ILE A 419 34.96 16.95 -20.51
CA ILE A 419 34.68 18.16 -21.27
C ILE A 419 35.05 19.40 -20.46
N LYS A 420 35.30 20.52 -21.14
CA LYS A 420 35.57 21.82 -20.55
C LYS A 420 34.62 22.87 -21.10
N CYS A 421 33.96 23.63 -20.22
CA CYS A 421 33.11 24.74 -20.66
C CYS A 421 33.99 25.90 -21.17
N VAL A 422 33.75 26.33 -22.41
CA VAL A 422 34.48 27.43 -23.05
C VAL A 422 33.61 28.65 -23.29
N ASP A 423 32.31 28.48 -23.50
CA ASP A 423 31.37 29.58 -23.73
C ASP A 423 29.93 29.21 -23.33
N VAL A 424 29.05 30.21 -23.22
CA VAL A 424 27.66 30.06 -22.76
C VAL A 424 26.74 30.90 -23.63
N GLU A 425 25.69 30.27 -24.17
CA GLU A 425 24.63 30.97 -24.89
C GLU A 425 23.50 31.37 -23.94
N LYS A 426 22.95 32.56 -24.17
CA LYS A 426 21.85 33.11 -23.39
C LYS A 426 20.75 33.63 -24.30
N ASP A 427 19.50 33.58 -23.82
CA ASP A 427 18.38 34.27 -24.45
C ASP A 427 18.38 35.78 -24.14
N ALA A 428 17.34 36.48 -24.63
CA ALA A 428 17.20 37.92 -24.45
C ALA A 428 16.99 38.32 -22.97
N GLU A 429 16.44 37.40 -22.17
CA GLU A 429 16.19 37.54 -20.74
C GLU A 429 17.40 37.17 -19.88
N GLY A 430 18.48 36.66 -20.50
CA GLY A 430 19.73 36.29 -19.86
C GLY A 430 19.76 34.88 -19.27
N ALA A 431 18.74 34.05 -19.55
CA ALA A 431 18.74 32.65 -19.15
C ALA A 431 19.63 31.82 -20.07
N VAL A 432 20.33 30.84 -19.49
CA VAL A 432 21.28 30.00 -20.22
C VAL A 432 20.52 28.98 -21.07
N THR A 433 20.71 29.05 -22.40
CA THR A 433 20.04 28.19 -23.38
C THR A 433 20.94 27.08 -23.92
N ALA A 434 22.25 27.30 -23.96
CA ALA A 434 23.22 26.27 -24.31
C ALA A 434 24.58 26.51 -23.65
N VAL A 435 25.34 25.45 -23.46
CA VAL A 435 26.73 25.50 -22.98
C VAL A 435 27.65 24.95 -24.07
N ARG A 436 28.68 25.72 -24.41
CA ARG A 436 29.68 25.33 -25.41
C ARG A 436 30.91 24.79 -24.71
N CYS A 437 31.34 23.62 -25.14
CA CYS A 437 32.42 22.87 -24.51
C CYS A 437 33.44 22.40 -25.54
N THR A 438 34.64 22.10 -25.07
CA THR A 438 35.58 21.22 -25.78
C THR A 438 35.69 19.89 -25.06
N TYR A 439 36.14 18.83 -25.74
CA TYR A 439 36.37 17.51 -25.12
C TYR A 439 37.83 17.09 -25.17
N ASP A 440 38.23 16.17 -24.29
CA ASP A 440 39.54 15.54 -24.33
C ASP A 440 39.44 14.11 -24.89
N PRO A 441 39.91 13.84 -26.13
CA PRO A 441 39.84 12.52 -26.77
C PRO A 441 40.54 11.40 -25.99
N GLU A 442 41.56 11.71 -25.19
CA GLU A 442 42.35 10.71 -24.43
C GLU A 442 41.62 10.23 -23.16
N THR A 443 40.48 10.83 -22.82
CA THR A 443 39.78 10.59 -21.55
C THR A 443 38.56 9.68 -21.64
N ARG A 444 38.35 9.03 -22.81
CA ARG A 444 37.24 8.09 -23.04
C ARG A 444 37.21 7.02 -21.95
N SER A 445 36.10 6.96 -21.22
CA SER A 445 35.91 6.00 -20.12
C SER A 445 36.17 4.56 -20.58
N GLY A 446 36.98 3.82 -19.80
CA GLY A 446 37.31 2.42 -20.08
C GLY A 446 38.55 2.24 -20.97
N LEU A 447 39.14 3.31 -21.52
CA LEU A 447 40.40 3.25 -22.26
C LEU A 447 41.59 3.75 -21.41
N PRO A 448 42.84 3.39 -21.79
CA PRO A 448 44.05 4.00 -21.21
C PRO A 448 43.99 5.54 -21.33
N GLY A 449 44.27 6.25 -20.23
CA GLY A 449 44.14 7.72 -20.15
C GLY A 449 42.89 8.22 -19.41
N SER A 450 41.88 7.34 -19.23
CA SER A 450 40.62 7.69 -18.54
C SER A 450 40.73 7.92 -17.03
N GLU A 451 41.89 7.66 -16.42
CA GLU A 451 42.10 7.81 -14.96
C GLU A 451 42.18 9.27 -14.49
N ARG A 452 42.25 10.24 -15.41
CA ARG A 452 42.27 11.66 -15.07
C ARG A 452 41.04 12.02 -14.22
N LYS A 453 41.31 12.58 -13.04
CA LYS A 453 40.29 12.96 -12.06
C LYS A 453 39.87 14.42 -12.26
N VAL A 454 38.57 14.65 -12.22
CA VAL A 454 37.92 15.97 -12.23
C VAL A 454 36.94 16.09 -11.07
N LYS A 455 36.41 17.29 -10.83
CA LYS A 455 35.61 17.63 -9.63
C LYS A 455 34.31 16.82 -9.50
N GLY A 456 33.73 16.35 -10.61
CA GLY A 456 32.49 15.59 -10.59
C GLY A 456 32.19 14.84 -11.89
N VAL A 457 31.06 14.15 -11.88
CA VAL A 457 30.51 13.39 -13.00
C VAL A 457 29.04 13.76 -13.15
N ILE A 458 28.60 14.05 -14.38
CA ILE A 458 27.20 14.34 -14.72
C ILE A 458 26.68 13.33 -15.75
N HIS A 459 25.38 13.05 -15.71
CA HIS A 459 24.72 12.28 -16.76
C HIS A 459 24.34 13.20 -17.93
N TRP A 460 24.06 12.60 -19.08
CA TRP A 460 23.81 13.29 -20.32
C TRP A 460 23.06 12.36 -21.27
N VAL A 461 22.46 12.90 -22.33
CA VAL A 461 21.90 12.12 -23.43
C VAL A 461 22.24 12.79 -24.76
N SER A 462 22.41 12.02 -25.84
CA SER A 462 22.65 12.58 -27.18
C SER A 462 21.41 13.31 -27.70
N ALA A 463 21.54 14.57 -28.09
CA ALA A 463 20.41 15.38 -28.55
C ALA A 463 19.79 14.83 -29.84
N ARG A 464 20.58 14.19 -30.70
CA ARG A 464 20.14 13.58 -31.97
C ARG A 464 19.33 12.30 -31.77
N HIS A 465 19.62 11.54 -30.71
CA HIS A 465 19.09 10.20 -30.52
C HIS A 465 18.17 10.09 -29.30
N ALA A 466 18.05 11.15 -28.48
CA ALA A 466 17.26 11.12 -27.27
C ALA A 466 15.76 10.98 -27.58
N GLU A 467 15.11 10.11 -26.82
CA GLU A 467 13.66 9.98 -26.83
C GLU A 467 13.04 11.05 -25.94
N THR A 468 11.84 11.52 -26.31
CA THR A 468 11.10 12.50 -25.51
C THR A 468 10.07 11.80 -24.66
N ALA A 469 9.99 12.14 -23.38
CA ALA A 469 9.03 11.53 -22.47
C ALA A 469 8.47 12.51 -21.45
N LYS A 470 7.26 12.19 -20.98
CA LYS A 470 6.67 12.85 -19.82
C LYS A 470 7.16 12.16 -18.55
N VAL A 471 7.66 12.95 -17.61
CA VAL A 471 8.09 12.46 -16.30
C VAL A 471 7.28 13.15 -15.21
N ARG A 472 6.79 12.36 -14.26
CA ARG A 472 5.98 12.80 -13.12
C ARG A 472 6.80 12.69 -11.85
N LEU A 473 7.14 13.82 -11.28
CA LEU A 473 7.87 13.92 -10.03
C LEU A 473 6.86 14.03 -8.89
N TYR A 474 6.64 12.92 -8.22
CA TYR A 474 5.78 12.90 -7.04
C TYR A 474 6.56 13.21 -5.77
N ASP A 475 5.84 13.73 -4.80
CA ASP A 475 6.27 13.98 -3.43
C ASP A 475 5.19 13.48 -2.44
N ARG A 476 5.39 13.69 -1.14
CA ARG A 476 4.41 13.35 -0.09
C ARG A 476 3.12 14.15 -0.31
N LEU A 477 1.97 13.50 -0.12
CA LEU A 477 0.66 14.09 -0.35
C LEU A 477 0.30 15.16 0.69
N PHE A 478 0.79 15.01 1.91
CA PHE A 478 0.58 15.98 3.00
C PHE A 478 1.91 16.59 3.44
N THR A 479 1.86 17.85 3.89
CA THR A 479 3.00 18.56 4.49
C THR A 479 3.10 18.35 5.99
N ASP A 480 2.00 17.99 6.65
CA ASP A 480 1.96 17.67 8.08
C ASP A 480 2.26 16.17 8.30
N PRO A 481 3.13 15.80 9.28
CA PRO A 481 3.40 14.40 9.60
C PRO A 481 2.18 13.64 10.13
N ASN A 482 1.18 14.30 10.72
CA ASN A 482 -0.06 13.70 11.21
C ASN A 482 -1.28 14.51 10.74
N PRO A 483 -1.71 14.33 9.47
CA PRO A 483 -2.89 15.00 8.94
C PRO A 483 -4.18 14.48 9.61
N SER A 484 -4.58 15.14 10.69
CA SER A 484 -5.71 14.78 11.55
C SER A 484 -6.68 15.96 11.73
N GLY A 485 -7.76 15.79 12.48
CA GLY A 485 -8.79 16.83 12.63
C GLY A 485 -9.73 16.96 11.42
N ASP A 486 -10.57 18.00 11.48
CA ASP A 486 -11.55 18.37 10.44
C ASP A 486 -10.90 19.17 9.29
N ASP A 487 -9.83 19.91 9.60
CA ASP A 487 -8.98 20.73 8.72
C ASP A 487 -7.84 19.96 8.05
N TRP A 488 -7.81 18.62 8.17
CA TRP A 488 -6.73 17.77 7.66
C TRP A 488 -6.38 17.96 6.17
N LYS A 489 -7.31 18.51 5.37
CA LYS A 489 -7.09 18.83 3.95
C LYS A 489 -6.26 20.10 3.73
N ASP A 490 -6.21 21.01 4.70
CA ASP A 490 -5.41 22.23 4.63
C ASP A 490 -3.91 21.91 4.60
N HIS A 491 -3.54 20.68 4.99
CA HIS A 491 -2.19 20.14 4.94
C HIS A 491 -1.85 19.45 3.62
N LEU A 492 -2.71 19.48 2.60
CA LEU A 492 -2.37 18.94 1.28
C LEU A 492 -1.17 19.68 0.70
N ASN A 493 -0.20 18.92 0.19
CA ASN A 493 1.00 19.48 -0.43
C ASN A 493 0.69 19.88 -1.88
N PRO A 494 0.68 21.20 -2.21
CA PRO A 494 0.45 21.65 -3.58
C PRO A 494 1.58 21.23 -4.53
N ALA A 495 2.77 20.93 -4.01
CA ALA A 495 3.91 20.40 -4.75
C ALA A 495 3.99 18.86 -4.71
N SER A 496 2.91 18.16 -4.33
CA SER A 496 2.86 16.68 -4.28
C SER A 496 3.07 16.00 -5.64
N MET A 497 2.95 16.75 -6.74
CA MET A 497 3.19 16.28 -8.10
C MET A 497 3.64 17.44 -9.00
N GLU A 498 4.73 17.22 -9.73
CA GLU A 498 5.20 18.08 -10.83
C GLU A 498 5.26 17.23 -12.11
N ILE A 499 4.80 17.77 -13.24
CA ILE A 499 4.84 17.10 -14.55
C ILE A 499 5.85 17.83 -15.43
N LEU A 500 6.87 17.11 -15.85
CA LEU A 500 7.86 17.55 -16.83
C LEU A 500 7.52 16.94 -18.18
N ALA A 501 7.28 17.78 -19.19
CA ALA A 501 6.78 17.34 -20.50
C ALA A 501 7.88 17.05 -21.53
N ASP A 502 9.05 17.70 -21.41
CA ASP A 502 10.13 17.64 -22.40
C ASP A 502 11.40 16.98 -21.82
N CYS A 503 11.25 15.87 -21.10
CA CYS A 503 12.40 15.13 -20.62
C CYS A 503 13.06 14.36 -21.77
N ARG A 504 14.39 14.25 -21.74
CA ARG A 504 15.20 13.59 -22.78
C ARG A 504 15.81 12.31 -22.23
N LEU A 505 15.48 11.19 -22.84
CA LEU A 505 15.86 9.85 -22.37
C LEU A 505 16.88 9.21 -23.30
N GLU A 506 17.76 8.36 -22.77
CA GLU A 506 18.61 7.52 -23.62
C GLU A 506 17.77 6.52 -24.46
N PRO A 507 18.22 6.14 -25.68
CA PRO A 507 17.42 5.33 -26.61
C PRO A 507 17.03 3.93 -26.09
N SER A 508 17.81 3.36 -25.17
CA SER A 508 17.51 2.06 -24.53
C SER A 508 16.17 2.04 -23.81
N LEU A 509 15.59 3.21 -23.49
CA LEU A 509 14.27 3.31 -22.87
C LEU A 509 13.11 3.26 -23.86
N ALA A 510 13.35 3.29 -25.18
CA ALA A 510 12.31 3.21 -26.20
C ALA A 510 11.51 1.90 -26.14
N THR A 511 12.12 0.82 -25.66
CA THR A 511 11.50 -0.51 -25.54
C THR A 511 10.98 -0.82 -24.14
N ALA A 512 11.03 0.14 -23.22
CA ALA A 512 10.59 -0.05 -21.84
C ALA A 512 9.08 -0.37 -21.79
N GLN A 513 8.73 -1.40 -21.05
CA GLN A 513 7.36 -1.87 -20.87
C GLN A 513 6.73 -1.26 -19.61
N ALA A 514 5.41 -1.28 -19.54
CA ALA A 514 4.69 -0.87 -18.34
C ALA A 514 5.22 -1.62 -17.10
N GLU A 515 5.37 -0.89 -15.98
CA GLU A 515 5.95 -1.39 -14.73
C GLU A 515 7.47 -1.70 -14.76
N ASP A 516 8.17 -1.53 -15.89
CA ASP A 516 9.63 -1.56 -15.88
C ASP A 516 10.17 -0.45 -14.97
N ARG A 517 11.24 -0.76 -14.25
CA ARG A 517 11.82 0.09 -13.20
C ARG A 517 13.27 0.39 -13.52
N PHE A 518 13.64 1.65 -13.37
CA PHE A 518 14.98 2.14 -13.69
C PHE A 518 15.48 3.05 -12.59
N GLN A 519 16.79 3.06 -12.38
CA GLN A 519 17.44 4.20 -11.72
C GLN A 519 17.86 5.18 -12.81
N PHE A 520 17.20 6.35 -12.85
CA PHE A 520 17.69 7.47 -13.64
C PHE A 520 18.88 8.06 -12.90
N GLU A 521 20.07 7.97 -13.50
CA GLU A 521 21.32 8.34 -12.85
C GLU A 521 21.21 9.74 -12.23
N ARG A 522 21.60 9.86 -10.96
CA ARG A 522 21.57 11.10 -10.16
C ARG A 522 20.18 11.70 -9.86
N GLN A 523 19.11 11.19 -10.46
CA GLN A 523 17.75 11.71 -10.29
C GLN A 523 16.91 10.92 -9.27
N GLY A 524 16.89 9.60 -9.38
CA GLY A 524 16.02 8.77 -8.56
C GLY A 524 15.69 7.43 -9.20
N TYR A 525 14.72 6.74 -8.61
CA TYR A 525 14.13 5.55 -9.20
C TYR A 525 12.80 5.90 -9.83
N PHE A 526 12.56 5.36 -11.01
CA PHE A 526 11.40 5.63 -11.84
C PHE A 526 10.80 4.33 -12.33
N CYS A 527 9.49 4.33 -12.55
CA CYS A 527 8.81 3.25 -13.26
C CYS A 527 8.03 3.78 -14.45
N VAL A 528 7.89 2.96 -15.48
CA VAL A 528 6.96 3.23 -16.58
C VAL A 528 5.53 3.11 -16.05
N ASP A 529 4.73 4.17 -16.20
CA ASP A 529 3.36 4.22 -15.69
C ASP A 529 2.50 3.14 -16.36
N LEU A 530 1.77 2.38 -15.53
CA LEU A 530 0.97 1.23 -15.96
C LEU A 530 -0.22 1.61 -16.86
N LYS A 531 -0.75 2.84 -16.76
CA LYS A 531 -2.00 3.23 -17.44
C LYS A 531 -1.77 4.20 -18.61
N ASP A 532 -0.88 5.17 -18.42
CA ASP A 532 -0.73 6.30 -19.33
C ASP A 532 0.40 6.13 -20.34
N SER A 533 1.30 5.17 -20.12
CA SER A 533 2.37 4.86 -21.07
C SER A 533 1.84 4.12 -22.30
N ARG A 534 2.32 4.50 -23.47
CA ARG A 534 1.96 3.87 -24.76
C ARG A 534 3.22 3.65 -25.60
N PRO A 535 3.21 2.71 -26.56
CA PRO A 535 4.33 2.56 -27.51
C PRO A 535 4.67 3.91 -28.18
N GLY A 536 5.93 4.32 -28.08
CA GLY A 536 6.43 5.61 -28.60
C GLY A 536 6.08 6.85 -27.77
N ALA A 537 5.37 6.72 -26.66
CA ALA A 537 5.05 7.80 -25.74
C ALA A 537 5.07 7.30 -24.28
N PRO A 538 6.25 6.95 -23.75
CA PRO A 538 6.37 6.46 -22.39
C PRO A 538 6.11 7.59 -21.38
N VAL A 539 5.46 7.24 -20.27
CA VAL A 539 5.27 8.13 -19.13
C VAL A 539 5.98 7.53 -17.93
N PHE A 540 6.88 8.27 -17.29
CA PHE A 540 7.61 7.78 -16.14
C PHE A 540 7.11 8.42 -14.86
N ASN A 541 6.90 7.62 -13.82
CA ASN A 541 6.60 8.05 -12.47
C ASN A 541 7.87 7.95 -11.63
N ARG A 542 8.25 9.01 -10.90
CA ARG A 542 9.31 8.90 -9.90
C ARG A 542 8.81 8.10 -8.70
N THR A 543 9.30 6.89 -8.53
CA THR A 543 9.03 6.05 -7.36
C THR A 543 9.53 6.72 -6.10
N VAL A 544 10.83 7.02 -6.06
CA VAL A 544 11.50 7.63 -4.91
C VAL A 544 12.78 8.34 -5.34
N THR A 545 13.19 9.37 -4.62
CA THR A 545 14.48 10.03 -4.79
C THR A 545 15.64 9.12 -4.35
N LEU A 546 16.86 9.40 -4.84
CA LEU A 546 18.06 8.60 -4.47
C LEU A 546 18.40 8.65 -2.98
N ARG A 547 18.01 9.74 -2.31
CA ARG A 547 18.22 9.99 -0.88
C ARG A 547 17.02 10.74 -0.34
N ASP A 548 16.80 10.61 0.96
CA ASP A 548 15.77 11.39 1.64
C ASP A 548 16.06 12.90 1.54
N SER A 549 15.03 13.66 1.17
CA SER A 549 15.02 15.12 1.05
C SER A 549 14.19 15.82 2.12
N TRP A 550 13.43 15.06 2.94
CA TRP A 550 12.53 15.59 3.96
C TRP A 550 13.17 15.69 5.34
N THR A 551 14.16 14.86 5.65
CA THR A 551 14.95 15.04 6.86
C THR A 551 15.82 16.30 6.71
N LYS A 552 15.43 17.39 7.38
CA LYS A 552 16.29 18.58 7.51
C LYS A 552 17.63 18.14 8.10
N LYS A 553 18.73 18.44 7.40
CA LYS A 553 20.08 18.30 7.94
C LYS A 553 20.36 19.32 9.02
#